data_AF-A0A2D5AGE3-F1
#
_entry.id   AF-A0A2D5AGE3-F1
#
_cell.length_a   1.000
_cell.length_b   1.000
_cell.length_c   1.000
_cell.angle_alpha   90.00
_cell.angle_beta   90.00
_cell.angle_gamma   90.00
#
_symmetry.space_group_name_H-M   'P 1'
#
loop_
_entity.id
_entity.type
_entity.pdbx_description
1 polymer ?
#
loop_
_entity_poly.entity_id
_entity_poly.type
_entity_poly.pdbx_seq_one_letter_code
_entity_poly.pdbx_strand_id
1 'polypeptide(L)'
;MGLSVPEVMELIHRRVSEPTANVEHIYTKVGNKLRKVPLDDILYIEVEGKYSALQVRDRKYNVKASLKDLLQKLPTNRFVRVSRNFVVNLSRIQHIDTFQYTVKVGDMEIPISRTYKEELMRHINLI
;
A
#
# COMPACT_ATOMS: atom_id res chain seq x y z
N MET A 1 -27.17 26.39 8.53
CA MET A 1 -27.48 24.94 8.41
C MET A 1 -26.17 24.20 8.46
N GLY A 2 -25.75 23.81 9.67
CA GLY A 2 -24.54 23.01 9.89
C GLY A 2 -24.96 21.58 10.18
N LEU A 3 -24.18 20.61 9.71
CA LEU A 3 -24.40 19.21 10.02
C LEU A 3 -24.19 19.00 11.52
N SER A 4 -25.12 18.29 12.14
CA SER A 4 -25.06 17.88 13.53
C SER A 4 -23.94 16.86 13.75
N VAL A 5 -23.43 16.79 14.99
CA VAL A 5 -22.37 15.84 15.36
C VAL A 5 -22.73 14.38 15.01
N PRO A 6 -23.98 13.90 15.19
CA PRO A 6 -24.39 12.58 14.73
C PRO A 6 -24.26 12.38 13.21
N GLU A 7 -24.65 13.36 12.41
CA GLU A 7 -24.55 13.29 10.94
C GLU A 7 -23.08 13.22 10.49
N VAL A 8 -22.19 13.96 11.16
CA VAL A 8 -20.74 13.89 10.91
C VAL A 8 -20.19 12.50 11.29
N MET A 9 -20.63 11.93 12.42
CA MET A 9 -20.21 10.60 12.87
C MET A 9 -20.73 9.47 11.98
N GLU A 10 -21.92 9.64 11.41
CA GLU A 10 -22.51 8.72 10.42
C GLU A 10 -21.78 8.81 9.07
N LEU A 11 -21.44 10.02 8.61
CA LEU A 11 -20.60 10.24 7.43
C LEU A 11 -19.20 9.62 7.56
N ILE A 12 -18.63 9.65 8.77
CA ILE A 12 -17.35 8.98 9.07
C ILE A 12 -17.52 7.47 9.05
N HIS A 13 -18.56 6.91 9.69
CA HIS A 13 -18.81 5.47 9.68
C HIS A 13 -19.12 4.93 8.27
N ARG A 14 -19.90 5.65 7.47
CA ARG A 14 -20.23 5.27 6.09
C ARG A 14 -19.01 5.20 5.18
N ARG A 15 -17.99 6.03 5.42
CA ARG A 15 -16.69 5.94 4.71
C ARG A 15 -15.81 4.77 5.16
N VAL A 16 -16.05 4.21 6.35
CA VAL A 16 -15.25 3.11 6.91
C VAL A 16 -15.78 1.75 6.47
N SER A 17 -17.03 1.66 6.01
CA SER A 17 -17.70 0.39 5.68
C SER A 17 -17.90 0.11 4.17
N GLU A 18 -17.62 1.06 3.28
CA GLU A 18 -17.62 0.79 1.84
C GLU A 18 -16.30 0.10 1.44
N PRO A 19 -16.35 -0.99 0.65
CA PRO A 19 -15.16 -1.50 -0.03
C PRO A 19 -14.52 -0.32 -0.76
N THR A 20 -13.20 -0.21 -0.70
CA THR A 20 -12.38 0.87 -1.24
C THR A 20 -12.39 0.90 -2.77
N ALA A 21 -13.57 0.86 -3.39
CA ALA A 21 -13.81 0.47 -4.77
C ALA A 21 -13.35 1.52 -5.80
N ASN A 22 -12.73 2.62 -5.38
CA ASN A 22 -12.14 3.58 -6.32
C ASN A 22 -11.08 4.53 -5.72
N VAL A 23 -10.29 4.09 -4.72
CA VAL A 23 -9.17 4.92 -4.26
C VAL A 23 -8.06 4.87 -5.30
N GLU A 24 -7.93 5.95 -6.07
CA GLU A 24 -6.89 6.09 -7.10
C GLU A 24 -5.61 6.78 -6.58
N HIS A 25 -5.68 7.43 -5.42
CA HIS A 25 -4.55 8.17 -4.85
C HIS A 25 -4.65 8.29 -3.33
N ILE A 26 -3.51 8.61 -2.71
CA ILE A 26 -3.41 9.01 -1.30
C ILE A 26 -2.74 10.37 -1.16
N TYR A 27 -2.90 11.00 0.00
CA TYR A 27 -2.13 12.19 0.36
C TYR A 27 -1.08 11.86 1.41
N THR A 28 0.16 12.27 1.16
CA THR A 28 1.27 12.19 2.12
C THR A 28 1.70 13.59 2.56
N LYS A 29 2.07 13.74 3.84
CA LYS A 29 2.57 15.01 4.37
C LYS A 29 4.08 15.11 4.15
N VAL A 30 4.50 16.14 3.41
CA VAL A 30 5.91 16.49 3.19
C VAL A 30 6.14 17.91 3.71
N GLY A 31 6.79 18.03 4.86
CA GLY A 31 6.87 19.30 5.59
C GLY A 31 5.48 19.81 5.98
N ASN A 32 5.11 20.99 5.49
CA ASN A 32 3.81 21.61 5.73
C ASN A 32 2.80 21.40 4.59
N LYS A 33 3.13 20.59 3.58
CA LYS A 33 2.28 20.38 2.40
C LYS A 33 1.73 18.96 2.36
N LEU A 34 0.48 18.82 1.93
CA LEU A 34 -0.09 17.54 1.51
C LEU A 34 0.23 17.32 0.03
N ARG A 35 0.87 16.21 -0.30
CA ARG A 35 1.17 15.81 -1.67
C ARG A 35 0.27 14.65 -2.08
N LYS A 36 -0.45 14.82 -3.18
CA LYS A 36 -1.19 13.74 -3.85
C LYS A 36 -0.19 12.75 -4.45
N VAL A 37 -0.39 11.47 -4.20
CA VAL A 37 0.40 10.36 -4.75
C VAL A 37 -0.57 9.38 -5.41
N PRO A 38 -0.57 9.28 -6.76
CA PRO A 38 -1.33 8.25 -7.46
C PRO A 38 -0.89 6.86 -7.00
N LEU A 39 -1.85 5.96 -6.75
CA LEU A 39 -1.52 4.59 -6.33
C LEU A 39 -0.75 3.83 -7.40
N ASP A 40 -1.06 4.10 -8.67
CA ASP A 40 -0.34 3.56 -9.80
C ASP A 40 1.14 3.91 -9.77
N ASP A 41 1.53 5.09 -9.28
CA ASP A 41 2.95 5.46 -9.25
C ASP A 41 3.72 4.78 -8.10
N ILE A 42 3.04 4.19 -7.12
CA ILE A 42 3.66 3.50 -5.99
C ILE A 42 4.10 2.10 -6.43
N LEU A 43 5.40 1.83 -6.33
CA LEU A 43 6.01 0.54 -6.65
C LEU A 43 5.87 -0.42 -5.45
N TYR A 44 6.40 -0.01 -4.31
CA TYR A 44 6.36 -0.76 -3.06
C TYR A 44 6.45 0.19 -1.88
N ILE A 45 6.21 -0.35 -0.70
CA ILE A 45 6.33 0.34 0.58
C ILE A 45 7.26 -0.50 1.46
N GLU A 46 8.30 0.14 1.98
CA GLU A 46 9.26 -0.51 2.87
C GLU A 46 9.28 0.14 4.25
N VAL A 47 9.63 -0.62 5.28
CA VAL A 47 9.89 -0.08 6.61
C VAL A 47 11.31 0.48 6.63
N GLU A 48 11.43 1.79 6.87
CA GLU A 48 12.71 2.51 6.99
C GLU A 48 12.78 3.19 8.36
N GLY A 49 13.40 2.50 9.32
CA GLY A 49 13.43 2.93 10.72
C GLY A 49 12.02 3.00 11.33
N LYS A 50 11.59 4.20 11.73
CA LYS A 50 10.25 4.46 12.29
C LYS A 50 9.22 4.93 11.25
N TYR A 51 9.62 4.96 9.98
CA TYR A 51 8.79 5.43 8.87
C TYR A 51 8.44 4.27 7.96
N SER A 52 7.34 4.41 7.23
CA SER A 52 7.12 3.65 6.01
C SER A 52 7.57 4.51 4.83
N ALA A 53 8.48 4.00 4.02
CA ALA A 53 8.97 4.66 2.82
C ALA A 53 8.16 4.16 1.63
N LEU A 54 7.43 5.06 0.97
CA LEU A 54 6.74 4.76 -0.28
C LEU A 54 7.73 5.01 -1.42
N GLN A 55 8.12 3.95 -2.13
CA GLN A 55 8.85 4.10 -3.38
C GLN A 55 7.86 4.41 -4.50
N VAL A 56 7.97 5.62 -5.06
CA VAL A 56 7.07 6.17 -6.06
C VAL A 56 7.88 6.56 -7.29
N ARG A 57 7.94 5.66 -8.29
CA ARG A 57 8.85 5.77 -9.45
C ARG A 57 10.29 6.04 -8.96
N ASP A 58 10.89 7.16 -9.35
CA ASP A 58 12.26 7.56 -9.02
C ASP A 58 12.35 8.37 -7.71
N ARG A 59 11.29 8.40 -6.89
CA ARG A 59 11.22 9.19 -5.66
C ARG A 59 10.78 8.34 -4.48
N LYS A 60 11.23 8.73 -3.29
CA LYS A 60 10.84 8.10 -2.03
C LYS A 60 10.13 9.11 -1.13
N TYR A 61 9.02 8.70 -0.52
CA TYR A 61 8.28 9.50 0.47
C TYR A 61 8.20 8.78 1.81
N ASN A 62 8.83 9.34 2.84
CA ASN A 62 8.78 8.79 4.20
C ASN A 62 7.52 9.28 4.92
N VAL A 63 6.66 8.34 5.32
CA VAL A 63 5.42 8.62 6.05
C VAL A 63 5.49 8.09 7.46
N LYS A 64 4.99 8.89 8.41
CA LYS A 64 4.88 8.53 9.82
C LYS A 64 3.61 7.71 10.06
N ALA A 65 3.55 6.54 9.43
CA ALA A 65 2.48 5.55 9.56
C ALA A 65 3.10 4.15 9.47
N SER A 66 2.55 3.17 10.18
CA SER A 66 3.00 1.79 10.05
C SER A 66 2.48 1.16 8.76
N LEU A 67 3.09 0.05 8.31
CA LEU A 67 2.55 -0.74 7.19
C LEU A 67 1.11 -1.19 7.46
N LYS A 68 0.76 -1.50 8.71
CA LYS A 68 -0.59 -1.88 9.11
C LYS A 68 -1.58 -0.74 8.87
N ASP A 69 -1.22 0.48 9.26
CA ASP A 69 -2.07 1.66 9.08
C ASP A 69 -2.24 2.01 7.59
N LEU A 70 -1.19 1.81 6.79
CA LEU A 70 -1.23 2.03 5.35
C LEU A 70 -2.10 0.99 4.64
N LEU A 71 -1.98 -0.30 4.99
CA LEU A 71 -2.80 -1.37 4.40
C LEU A 71 -4.30 -1.22 4.70
N GLN A 72 -4.69 -0.55 5.79
CA GLN A 72 -6.09 -0.22 6.04
C GLN A 72 -6.65 0.87 5.11
N LYS A 73 -5.78 1.66 4.48
CA LYS A 73 -6.13 2.78 3.60
C LYS A 73 -5.91 2.48 2.12
N LEU A 74 -5.17 1.41 1.83
CA LEU A 74 -4.81 1.01 0.48
C LEU A 74 -5.72 -0.14 0.03
N PRO A 75 -6.17 -0.16 -1.23
CA PRO A 75 -6.95 -1.28 -1.77
C PRO A 75 -6.15 -2.58 -1.68
N THR A 76 -6.70 -3.59 -1.00
CA THR A 76 -6.05 -4.89 -0.77
C THR A 76 -5.87 -5.71 -2.05
N ASN A 77 -6.69 -5.45 -3.08
CA ASN A 77 -6.54 -6.00 -4.42
C ASN A 77 -5.40 -5.35 -5.23
N ARG A 78 -4.74 -4.31 -4.69
CA ARG A 78 -3.61 -3.64 -5.32
C ARG A 78 -2.34 -3.75 -4.50
N PHE A 79 -2.43 -3.70 -3.18
CA PHE A 79 -1.28 -3.70 -2.28
C PHE A 79 -1.29 -4.92 -1.37
N VAL A 80 -0.27 -5.77 -1.49
CA VAL A 80 -0.14 -6.99 -0.69
C VAL A 80 1.15 -6.97 0.11
N ARG A 81 1.08 -7.41 1.37
CA ARG A 81 2.26 -7.57 2.21
C ARG A 81 3.01 -8.83 1.80
N VAL A 82 4.32 -8.72 1.58
CA VAL A 82 5.18 -9.86 1.17
C VAL A 82 6.25 -10.21 2.21
N SER A 83 6.53 -9.30 3.15
CA SER A 83 7.39 -9.57 4.29
C SER A 83 7.02 -8.71 5.49
N ARG A 84 7.72 -8.91 6.62
CA ARG A 84 7.54 -8.03 7.79
C ARG A 84 7.86 -6.56 7.47
N ASN A 85 8.69 -6.30 6.47
CA ASN A 85 9.16 -4.96 6.13
C ASN A 85 8.64 -4.44 4.79
N PHE A 86 7.91 -5.23 4.00
CA PHE A 86 7.54 -4.85 2.63
C PHE A 86 6.07 -5.13 2.28
N VAL A 87 5.48 -4.15 1.60
CA VAL A 87 4.21 -4.24 0.87
C VAL A 87 4.49 -3.90 -0.59
N VAL A 88 3.98 -4.68 -1.54
CA VAL A 88 4.19 -4.46 -2.97
C VAL A 88 2.89 -4.09 -3.66
N ASN A 89 2.99 -3.27 -4.70
CA ASN A 89 1.88 -3.04 -5.62
C ASN A 89 1.83 -4.16 -6.65
N LEU A 90 0.77 -4.97 -6.64
CA LEU A 90 0.55 -6.11 -7.52
C LEU A 90 0.66 -5.72 -9.01
N SER A 91 0.12 -4.56 -9.38
CA SER A 91 0.17 -4.05 -10.76
C SER A 91 1.56 -3.63 -11.24
N ARG A 92 2.55 -3.61 -10.34
CA ARG A 92 3.95 -3.23 -10.60
C ARG A 92 4.93 -4.39 -10.49
N ILE A 93 4.46 -5.59 -10.18
CA ILE A 93 5.29 -6.80 -10.18
C ILE A 93 5.72 -7.12 -11.61
N GLN A 94 7.03 -7.25 -11.82
CA GLN A 94 7.61 -7.65 -13.11
C GLN A 94 7.73 -9.18 -13.21
N HIS A 95 8.22 -9.82 -12.14
CA HIS A 95 8.23 -11.28 -12.02
C HIS A 95 8.32 -11.70 -10.54
N ILE A 96 7.98 -12.96 -10.28
CA ILE A 96 8.14 -13.63 -8.99
C ILE A 96 9.08 -14.81 -9.20
N ASP A 97 10.22 -14.81 -8.51
CA ASP A 97 11.11 -15.97 -8.46
C ASP A 97 10.64 -16.90 -7.33
N THR A 98 10.05 -18.03 -7.72
CA THR A 98 9.51 -19.02 -6.78
C THR A 98 10.58 -19.92 -6.17
N PHE A 99 11.79 -19.94 -6.73
CA PHE A 99 12.92 -20.70 -6.21
C PHE A 99 13.71 -19.88 -5.17
N GLN A 100 13.96 -18.60 -5.46
CA GLN A 100 14.62 -17.66 -4.54
C GLN A 100 13.67 -17.00 -3.55
N TYR A 101 12.35 -17.15 -3.73
CA TYR A 101 11.33 -16.48 -2.94
C TYR A 101 11.47 -14.95 -2.94
N THR A 102 11.58 -14.38 -4.14
CA THR A 102 11.66 -12.93 -4.33
C THR A 102 10.63 -12.43 -5.34
N VAL A 103 10.30 -11.15 -5.24
CA VAL A 103 9.46 -10.44 -6.20
C VAL A 103 10.20 -9.23 -6.73
N LYS A 104 10.27 -9.13 -8.06
CA LYS A 104 10.88 -8.00 -8.75
C LYS A 104 9.85 -6.89 -8.96
N VAL A 105 10.16 -5.70 -8.45
CA VAL A 105 9.33 -4.49 -8.58
C VAL A 105 10.21 -3.28 -8.83
N GLY A 106 10.12 -2.68 -10.03
CA GLY A 106 11.07 -1.65 -10.46
C GLY A 106 12.50 -2.22 -10.45
N ASP A 107 13.45 -1.52 -9.85
CA ASP A 107 14.83 -2.01 -9.78
C ASP A 107 15.09 -2.94 -8.58
N MET A 108 14.12 -3.12 -7.68
CA MET A 108 14.29 -3.88 -6.44
C MET A 108 13.88 -5.35 -6.57
N GLU A 109 14.69 -6.21 -5.95
CA GLU A 109 14.39 -7.61 -5.68
C GLU A 109 13.96 -7.73 -4.22
N ILE A 110 12.66 -7.96 -3.97
CA ILE A 110 12.07 -7.91 -2.63
C ILE A 110 11.86 -9.33 -2.11
N PRO A 111 12.39 -9.69 -0.92
CA PRO A 111 12.20 -11.03 -0.37
C PRO A 111 10.77 -11.26 0.09
N ILE A 112 10.25 -12.45 -0.22
CA ILE A 112 8.95 -12.96 0.21
C ILE A 112 9.17 -13.85 1.42
N SER A 113 8.58 -13.52 2.56
CA SER A 113 8.66 -14.40 3.73
C SER A 113 7.63 -15.51 3.67
N ARG A 114 7.94 -16.65 4.30
CA ARG A 114 7.06 -17.84 4.35
C ARG A 114 5.63 -17.49 4.79
N THR A 115 5.49 -16.61 5.77
CA THR A 115 4.20 -16.17 6.32
C THR A 115 3.30 -15.48 5.29
N TYR A 116 3.88 -14.74 4.33
CA TYR A 116 3.13 -13.93 3.38
C TYR A 116 3.07 -14.54 1.97
N LYS A 117 3.85 -15.59 1.71
CA LYS A 117 3.89 -16.26 0.40
C LYS A 117 2.50 -16.70 -0.05
N GLU A 118 1.75 -17.38 0.81
CA GLU A 118 0.44 -17.92 0.43
C GLU A 118 -0.53 -16.80 0.05
N GLU A 119 -0.55 -15.72 0.84
CA GLU A 119 -1.41 -14.58 0.55
C GLU A 119 -1.04 -13.92 -0.79
N LEU A 120 0.25 -13.66 -1.05
CA LEU A 120 0.68 -13.14 -2.36
C LEU A 120 0.19 -14.01 -3.51
N MET A 121 0.37 -15.34 -3.41
CA MET A 121 0.00 -16.27 -4.49
C MET A 121 -1.50 -16.30 -4.77
N ARG A 122 -2.37 -15.99 -3.80
CA ARG A 122 -3.83 -15.89 -4.02
C ARG A 122 -4.22 -14.76 -4.98
N HIS A 123 -3.37 -13.74 -5.14
CA HIS A 123 -3.59 -12.63 -6.07
C HIS A 123 -3.02 -12.91 -7.47
N ILE A 124 -2.30 -14.01 -7.66
CA ILE A 124 -1.64 -14.33 -8.94
C ILE A 124 -2.50 -15.34 -9.71
N ASN A 125 -2.98 -14.92 -10.87
CA ASN A 125 -3.72 -15.79 -11.78
C ASN A 125 -2.74 -16.55 -12.70
N LEU A 126 -2.57 -17.84 -12.47
CA LEU A 126 -1.72 -18.72 -13.27
C LEU A 126 -2.51 -19.30 -14.45
N ILE A 127 -1.83 -19.54 -15.57
CA ILE A 127 -2.38 -20.21 -16.77
C ILE A 127 -1.64 -21.51 -17.06
#